data_AF-A0AAD2CJG3-F1
#
_entry.id   AF-A0AAD2CJG3-F1
#
_cell.length_a   1.000
_cell.length_b   1.000
_cell.length_c   1.000
_cell.angle_alpha   90.00
_cell.angle_beta   90.00
_cell.angle_gamma   90.00
#
_symmetry.space_group_name_H-M   'P 1'
#
loop_
_entity.id
_entity.type
_entity.pdbx_description
1 polymer ?
#
loop_
_entity_poly.entity_id
_entity_poly.type
_entity_poly.pdbx_seq_one_letter_code
_entity_poly.pdbx_strand_id
1 'polypeptide(L)'
;MARKSEGFHSTVAYNTHQPQAANSTTQFGGCSTSAFNDVSHRVRSSGADSLGQWAWIRLQGRTQGVGQRDLVVISAYRPNPPNDGQQTVWFQHEAHFSRTNRDTEPREAFIKDLLTAINKWRDDGCSIILGIDANDDLSSYSPKSFRFWMSEVGLIEAIQSKHPGSHQATYQRNLRGYPIDCIFATPDVPILAAGYYPFDEHVASC
;
A
#
# COMPACT_ATOMS: atom_id res chain seq x y z
N MET A 1 0.52 8.22 -38.21
CA MET A 1 0.04 7.68 -36.92
C MET A 1 -0.01 8.82 -35.92
N ALA A 2 -1.16 9.11 -35.33
CA ALA A 2 -1.27 10.18 -34.32
C ALA A 2 -0.60 9.71 -33.02
N ARG A 3 0.31 10.52 -32.48
CA ARG A 3 0.93 10.31 -31.17
C ARG A 3 -0.19 10.41 -30.13
N LYS A 4 -0.60 9.30 -29.52
CA LYS A 4 -1.48 9.36 -28.33
C LYS A 4 -0.77 10.24 -27.29
N SER A 5 -1.46 11.20 -26.68
CA SER A 5 -0.90 11.92 -25.55
C SER A 5 -0.59 10.89 -24.46
N GLU A 6 0.66 10.81 -24.00
CA GLU A 6 1.02 9.96 -22.87
C GLU A 6 0.45 10.60 -21.60
N GLY A 7 -0.73 10.14 -21.20
CA GLY A 7 -1.35 10.59 -19.97
C GLY A 7 -0.54 10.11 -18.76
N PHE A 8 -0.44 10.95 -17.73
CA PHE A 8 0.23 10.63 -16.48
C PHE A 8 -0.55 11.23 -15.31
N HIS A 9 -0.76 10.43 -14.26
CA HIS A 9 -1.34 10.90 -13.00
C HIS A 9 -0.58 10.26 -11.86
N SER A 10 -0.13 11.04 -10.90
CA SER A 10 0.55 10.55 -9.71
C SER A 10 -0.03 11.17 -8.45
N THR A 11 -0.01 10.41 -7.38
CA THR A 11 -0.36 10.89 -6.04
C THR A 11 0.72 10.43 -5.08
N VAL A 12 1.16 11.35 -4.23
CA VAL A 12 2.26 11.17 -3.30
C VAL A 12 1.74 11.45 -1.89
N ALA A 13 2.10 10.58 -0.97
CA ALA A 13 1.89 10.74 0.46
C ALA A 13 3.24 11.04 1.12
N TYR A 14 3.26 11.99 2.05
CA TYR A 14 4.39 12.27 2.92
C TYR A 14 3.86 12.79 4.26
N ASN A 15 4.70 12.80 5.30
CA ASN A 15 4.27 13.24 6.62
C ASN A 15 4.16 14.78 6.67
N THR A 16 2.94 15.29 6.76
CA THR A 16 2.65 16.74 6.79
C THR A 16 2.68 17.34 8.19
N HIS A 17 2.88 16.53 9.23
CA HIS A 17 2.80 16.95 10.64
C HIS A 17 4.15 17.23 11.29
N GLN A 18 5.23 16.92 10.58
CA GLN A 18 6.57 17.23 11.04
C GLN A 18 7.03 18.55 10.40
N PRO A 19 7.28 19.61 11.20
CA PRO A 19 7.91 20.80 10.66
C PRO A 19 9.31 20.44 10.17
N GLN A 20 9.70 20.98 9.02
CA GLN A 20 11.05 20.80 8.49
C GLN A 20 12.06 21.23 9.56
N ALA A 21 12.91 20.30 10.00
CA ALA A 21 13.95 20.62 10.95
C ALA A 21 14.90 21.64 10.32
N ALA A 22 15.28 22.69 11.05
CA ALA A 22 16.15 23.75 10.56
C ALA A 22 17.49 23.24 9.97
N ASN A 23 17.88 22.01 10.32
CA ASN A 23 19.16 21.39 10.01
C ASN A 23 19.02 20.12 9.14
N SER A 24 17.83 19.81 8.64
CA SER A 24 17.61 18.63 7.78
C SER A 24 16.73 18.95 6.58
N THR A 25 17.19 18.52 5.41
CA THR A 25 16.42 18.56 4.14
C THR A 25 15.75 17.22 3.84
N THR A 26 15.92 16.21 4.70
CA THR A 26 15.44 14.85 4.47
C THR A 26 14.34 14.48 5.45
N GLN A 27 13.24 13.94 4.92
CA GLN A 27 12.19 13.27 5.67
C GLN A 27 12.09 11.82 5.17
N PHE A 28 12.10 10.86 6.10
CA PHE A 28 11.96 9.45 5.78
C PHE A 28 10.50 9.04 5.64
N GLY A 29 10.24 8.05 4.79
CA GLY A 29 8.91 7.51 4.52
C GLY A 29 8.30 8.07 3.24
N GLY A 30 6.97 8.05 3.18
CA GLY A 30 6.21 8.47 2.01
C GLY A 30 5.87 7.31 1.07
N CYS A 31 4.83 7.50 0.28
CA CYS A 31 4.33 6.54 -0.70
C CYS A 31 3.95 7.25 -1.98
N SER A 32 3.97 6.55 -3.11
CA SER A 32 3.41 7.08 -4.36
C SER A 32 2.61 6.00 -5.08
N THR A 33 1.49 6.42 -5.67
CA THR A 33 0.70 5.62 -6.59
C THR A 33 0.57 6.40 -7.89
N SER A 34 0.89 5.77 -9.00
CA SER A 34 0.92 6.42 -10.32
C SER A 34 0.21 5.60 -11.38
N ALA A 35 -0.44 6.28 -12.31
CA ALA A 35 -1.11 5.72 -13.47
C ALA A 35 -0.56 6.38 -14.74
N PHE A 36 -0.32 5.57 -15.77
CA PHE A 36 0.31 5.98 -17.02
C PHE A 36 -0.58 5.64 -18.22
N ASN A 37 -0.37 6.35 -19.32
CA ASN A 37 -0.98 6.11 -20.63
C ASN A 37 -2.52 6.06 -20.55
N ASP A 38 -3.14 5.08 -21.23
CA ASP A 38 -4.59 4.92 -21.29
C ASP A 38 -5.25 4.76 -19.90
N VAL A 39 -4.48 4.32 -18.87
CA VAL A 39 -4.98 4.17 -17.50
C VAL A 39 -5.15 5.51 -16.79
N SER A 40 -4.24 6.47 -17.04
CA SER A 40 -4.30 7.78 -16.37
C SER A 40 -5.58 8.54 -16.73
N HIS A 41 -6.08 8.36 -17.95
CA HIS A 41 -7.34 8.97 -18.41
C HIS A 41 -8.58 8.42 -17.69
N ARG A 42 -8.45 7.30 -16.97
CA ARG A 42 -9.53 6.71 -16.14
C ARG A 42 -9.47 7.15 -14.69
N VAL A 43 -8.48 7.95 -14.29
CA VAL A 43 -8.41 8.45 -12.92
C VAL A 43 -9.59 9.38 -12.67
N ARG A 44 -10.45 8.99 -11.72
CA ARG A 44 -11.62 9.76 -11.30
C ARG A 44 -11.33 10.60 -10.06
N SER A 45 -10.54 10.04 -9.15
CA SER A 45 -10.08 10.72 -7.95
C SER A 45 -8.81 10.05 -7.43
N SER A 46 -8.11 10.74 -6.54
CA SER A 46 -6.93 10.22 -5.86
C SER A 46 -6.80 10.88 -4.49
N GLY A 47 -5.93 10.34 -3.65
CA GLY A 47 -5.65 10.90 -2.34
C GLY A 47 -4.51 10.19 -1.63
N ALA A 48 -4.21 10.68 -0.43
CA ALA A 48 -3.14 10.18 0.42
C ALA A 48 -3.55 10.37 1.89
N ASP A 49 -2.91 9.62 2.78
CA ASP A 49 -2.94 9.95 4.20
C ASP A 49 -1.99 11.14 4.50
N SER A 50 -2.07 11.66 5.72
CA SER A 50 -1.27 12.80 6.15
C SER A 50 0.06 12.42 6.84
N LEU A 51 0.28 11.13 7.10
CA LEU A 51 1.49 10.61 7.73
C LEU A 51 2.46 9.99 6.72
N GLY A 52 2.09 9.95 5.44
CA GLY A 52 2.91 9.37 4.37
C GLY A 52 2.88 7.85 4.33
N GLN A 53 1.87 7.22 4.92
CA GLN A 53 1.70 5.78 5.03
C GLN A 53 1.06 5.14 3.79
N TRP A 54 0.21 5.85 3.05
CA TRP A 54 -0.34 5.35 1.79
C TRP A 54 -0.82 6.45 0.84
N ALA A 55 -0.71 6.16 -0.46
CA ALA A 55 -1.29 6.94 -1.54
C ALA A 55 -2.21 6.06 -2.40
N TRP A 56 -3.27 6.62 -2.96
CA TRP A 56 -4.23 5.85 -3.75
C TRP A 56 -4.76 6.62 -4.96
N ILE A 57 -5.16 5.85 -5.97
CA ILE A 57 -5.85 6.32 -7.17
C ILE A 57 -7.13 5.49 -7.35
N ARG A 58 -8.26 6.16 -7.58
CA ARG A 58 -9.52 5.53 -7.98
C ARG A 58 -9.70 5.63 -9.49
N LEU A 59 -9.73 4.48 -10.13
CA LEU A 59 -9.94 4.30 -11.56
C LEU A 59 -11.40 4.02 -11.84
N GLN A 60 -11.95 4.71 -12.84
CA GLN A 60 -13.31 4.50 -13.28
C GLN A 60 -13.48 3.14 -13.97
N GLY A 61 -14.47 2.37 -13.51
CA GLY A 61 -14.89 1.11 -14.13
C GLY A 61 -15.34 1.30 -15.58
N ARG A 62 -15.31 0.22 -16.38
CA ARG A 62 -15.77 0.27 -17.79
C ARG A 62 -17.28 0.37 -17.90
N THR A 63 -18.01 -0.33 -17.05
CA THR A 63 -19.48 -0.28 -17.01
C THR A 63 -19.91 0.99 -16.27
N GLN A 64 -20.77 1.79 -16.88
CA GLN A 64 -21.42 2.92 -16.21
C GLN A 64 -22.85 2.56 -15.79
N GLY A 65 -23.29 3.07 -14.64
CA GLY A 65 -24.63 2.80 -14.11
C GLY A 65 -24.70 1.58 -13.18
N VAL A 66 -25.78 0.81 -13.25
CA VAL A 66 -25.99 -0.35 -12.37
C VAL A 66 -24.89 -1.40 -12.60
N GLY A 67 -24.16 -1.74 -11.54
CA GLY A 67 -23.02 -2.67 -11.60
C GLY A 67 -21.68 -2.01 -12.00
N GLN A 68 -21.61 -0.67 -12.07
CA GLN A 68 -20.32 0.02 -12.12
C GLN A 68 -19.47 -0.36 -10.89
N ARG A 69 -18.26 -0.84 -11.13
CA ARG A 69 -17.25 -1.06 -10.10
C ARG A 69 -16.00 -0.28 -10.47
N ASP A 70 -15.74 0.76 -9.69
CA ASP A 70 -14.47 1.47 -9.76
C ASP A 70 -13.39 0.62 -9.06
N LEU A 71 -12.14 0.82 -9.45
CA LEU A 71 -10.99 0.14 -8.85
C LEU A 71 -10.16 1.16 -8.08
N VAL A 72 -9.88 0.89 -6.80
CA VAL A 72 -8.93 1.67 -6.02
C VAL A 72 -7.60 0.93 -5.97
N VAL A 73 -6.55 1.57 -6.48
CA VAL A 73 -5.16 1.09 -6.41
C VAL A 73 -4.46 1.86 -5.31
N ILE A 74 -3.85 1.15 -4.37
CA ILE A 74 -3.23 1.69 -3.16
C ILE A 74 -1.79 1.21 -3.10
N SER A 75 -0.87 2.13 -2.86
CA SER A 75 0.50 1.83 -2.41
C SER A 75 0.59 2.22 -0.95
N ALA A 76 1.04 1.31 -0.10
CA ALA A 76 1.17 1.54 1.33
C ALA A 76 2.53 1.07 1.86
N TYR A 77 2.93 1.64 2.99
CA TYR A 77 4.10 1.22 3.76
C TYR A 77 3.76 1.31 5.24
N ARG A 78 3.96 0.20 5.96
CA ARG A 78 3.80 0.17 7.42
C ARG A 78 5.13 0.52 8.09
N PRO A 79 5.16 1.45 9.07
CA PRO A 79 6.40 1.80 9.78
C PRO A 79 7.11 0.58 10.35
N ASN A 80 8.43 0.55 10.26
CA ASN A 80 9.25 -0.43 10.99
C ASN A 80 8.99 -0.35 12.51
N PRO A 81 9.19 -1.44 13.26
CA PRO A 81 9.18 -1.41 14.73
C PRO A 81 10.14 -0.36 15.28
N PRO A 82 9.94 0.10 16.53
CA PRO A 82 10.79 1.13 17.13
C PRO A 82 12.25 0.67 17.16
N ASN A 83 13.14 1.63 16.91
CA ASN A 83 14.59 1.49 17.09
C ASN A 83 15.15 2.81 17.62
N ASP A 84 16.46 2.91 17.87
CA ASP A 84 17.07 4.08 18.53
C ASP A 84 17.17 5.35 17.63
N GLY A 85 16.72 5.28 16.38
CA GLY A 85 16.87 6.38 15.41
C GLY A 85 15.82 7.47 15.58
N GLN A 86 16.19 8.63 16.12
CA GLN A 86 15.28 9.77 16.39
C GLN A 86 14.57 10.38 15.16
N GLN A 87 14.98 10.03 13.93
CA GLN A 87 14.35 10.47 12.69
C GLN A 87 13.52 9.39 12.00
N THR A 88 13.35 8.21 12.62
CA THR A 88 12.58 7.13 12.02
C THR A 88 11.10 7.51 11.85
N VAL A 89 10.46 6.89 10.86
CA VAL A 89 9.02 7.04 10.62
C VAL A 89 8.21 6.74 11.88
N TRP A 90 8.62 5.74 12.67
CA TRP A 90 8.00 5.43 13.96
C TRP A 90 7.94 6.65 14.89
N PHE A 91 9.09 7.26 15.20
CA PHE A 91 9.13 8.41 16.11
C PHE A 91 8.40 9.63 15.55
N GLN A 92 8.43 9.82 14.23
CA GLN A 92 7.68 10.91 13.61
C GLN A 92 6.16 10.75 13.84
N HIS A 93 5.65 9.52 13.75
CA HIS A 93 4.23 9.21 13.99
C HIS A 93 3.89 9.28 15.48
N GLU A 94 4.74 8.73 16.34
CA GLU A 94 4.57 8.81 17.81
C GLU A 94 4.51 10.26 18.29
N ALA A 95 5.41 11.12 17.81
CA ALA A 95 5.41 12.55 18.15
C ALA A 95 4.12 13.25 17.71
N HIS A 96 3.57 12.89 16.54
CA HIS A 96 2.27 13.41 16.09
C HIS A 96 1.11 12.90 16.97
N PHE A 97 1.13 11.62 17.34
CA PHE A 97 0.11 11.01 18.19
C PHE A 97 0.10 11.60 19.59
N SER A 98 1.27 11.85 20.19
CA SER A 98 1.36 12.55 21.47
C SER A 98 0.76 13.96 21.39
N ARG A 99 1.00 14.71 20.31
CA ARG A 99 0.42 16.06 20.12
C ARG A 99 -1.09 16.06 19.92
N THR A 100 -1.64 14.96 19.39
CA THR A 100 -3.07 14.81 19.12
C THR A 100 -3.80 14.00 20.19
N ASN A 101 -3.12 13.63 21.28
CA ASN A 101 -3.62 12.76 22.35
C ASN A 101 -4.17 11.42 21.84
N ARG A 102 -3.55 10.86 20.80
CA ARG A 102 -3.87 9.51 20.30
C ARG A 102 -3.05 8.47 21.06
N ASP A 103 -3.71 7.67 21.88
CA ASP A 103 -3.09 6.59 22.65
C ASP A 103 -3.11 5.27 21.87
N THR A 104 -2.26 5.17 20.84
CA THR A 104 -2.07 3.95 20.05
C THR A 104 -0.67 3.97 19.44
N GLU A 105 -0.01 2.82 19.36
CA GLU A 105 1.30 2.75 18.74
C GLU A 105 1.21 2.89 17.19
N PRO A 106 2.23 3.47 16.50
CA PRO A 106 2.23 3.74 15.06
C PRO A 106 1.78 2.61 14.14
N ARG A 107 2.20 1.37 14.41
CA ARG A 107 1.91 0.20 13.57
C ARG A 107 0.49 -0.32 13.74
N GLU A 108 -0.08 -0.25 14.94
CA GLU A 108 -1.48 -0.57 15.25
C GLU A 108 -2.40 0.49 14.69
N ALA A 109 -2.03 1.76 14.85
CA ALA A 109 -2.72 2.89 14.24
C ALA A 109 -2.78 2.75 12.72
N PHE A 110 -1.66 2.43 12.07
CA PHE A 110 -1.59 2.15 10.63
C PHE A 110 -2.61 1.09 10.21
N ILE A 111 -2.65 -0.06 10.89
CA ILE A 111 -3.57 -1.15 10.54
C ILE A 111 -5.02 -0.66 10.69
N LYS A 112 -5.37 -0.08 11.84
CA LYS A 112 -6.74 0.41 12.10
C LYS A 112 -7.19 1.40 11.03
N ASP A 113 -6.37 2.40 10.73
CA ASP A 113 -6.73 3.46 9.80
C ASP A 113 -6.80 2.94 8.35
N LEU A 114 -5.89 2.05 7.95
CA LEU A 114 -5.91 1.42 6.63
C LEU A 114 -7.15 0.53 6.45
N LEU A 115 -7.52 -0.27 7.45
CA LEU A 115 -8.74 -1.08 7.41
C LEU A 115 -10.00 -0.21 7.30
N THR A 116 -10.06 0.90 8.06
CA THR A 116 -11.15 1.88 7.94
C THR A 116 -11.24 2.47 6.53
N ALA A 117 -10.10 2.86 5.95
CA ALA A 117 -10.06 3.39 4.59
C ALA A 117 -10.50 2.35 3.55
N ILE A 118 -10.01 1.11 3.65
CA ILE A 118 -10.40 0.00 2.77
C ILE A 118 -11.90 -0.27 2.84
N ASN A 119 -12.45 -0.40 4.05
CA ASN A 119 -13.88 -0.64 4.23
C ASN A 119 -14.72 0.47 3.60
N LYS A 120 -14.32 1.74 3.75
CA LYS A 120 -15.01 2.85 3.09
C LYS A 120 -15.07 2.69 1.56
N TRP A 121 -13.96 2.32 0.91
CA TRP A 121 -13.98 2.10 -0.54
C TRP A 121 -14.78 0.86 -0.93
N ARG A 122 -14.79 -0.19 -0.10
CA ARG A 122 -15.61 -1.38 -0.33
C ARG A 122 -17.10 -1.09 -0.18
N ASP A 123 -17.49 -0.29 0.81
CA ASP A 123 -18.87 0.17 1.01
C ASP A 123 -19.33 1.05 -0.16
N ASP A 124 -18.41 1.83 -0.75
CA ASP A 124 -18.62 2.57 -2.01
C ASP A 124 -18.70 1.65 -3.26
N GLY A 125 -18.64 0.32 -3.07
CA GLY A 125 -18.75 -0.68 -4.13
C GLY A 125 -17.48 -0.89 -4.97
N CYS A 126 -16.33 -0.34 -4.53
CA CYS A 126 -15.09 -0.42 -5.29
C CYS A 126 -14.37 -1.76 -5.08
N SER A 127 -13.72 -2.23 -6.15
CA SER A 127 -12.70 -3.28 -6.08
C SER A 127 -11.39 -2.66 -5.58
N ILE A 128 -10.53 -3.45 -4.95
CA ILE A 128 -9.27 -2.96 -4.36
C ILE A 128 -8.08 -3.74 -4.92
N ILE A 129 -6.98 -3.02 -5.19
CA ILE A 129 -5.62 -3.56 -5.27
C ILE A 129 -4.78 -2.78 -4.26
N LEU A 130 -4.12 -3.49 -3.33
CA LEU A 130 -3.21 -2.94 -2.34
C LEU A 130 -1.83 -3.56 -2.54
N GLY A 131 -0.86 -2.77 -3.00
CA GLY A 131 0.55 -3.09 -2.89
C GLY A 131 1.10 -2.53 -1.59
N ILE A 132 1.83 -3.34 -0.82
CA ILE A 132 2.31 -2.92 0.50
C ILE A 132 3.67 -3.51 0.86
N ASP A 133 4.54 -2.67 1.42
CA ASP A 133 5.62 -3.09 2.33
C ASP A 133 5.07 -3.07 3.76
N ALA A 134 4.78 -4.25 4.30
CA ALA A 134 4.14 -4.40 5.61
C ALA A 134 5.14 -4.33 6.77
N ASN A 135 6.46 -4.39 6.49
CA ASN A 135 7.51 -4.57 7.49
C ASN A 135 7.13 -5.58 8.58
N ASP A 136 6.48 -6.69 8.19
CA ASP A 136 5.97 -7.73 9.08
C ASP A 136 5.97 -9.08 8.36
N ASP A 137 5.81 -10.16 9.10
CA ASP A 137 5.75 -11.51 8.54
C ASP A 137 4.43 -11.74 7.78
N LEU A 138 4.50 -11.66 6.45
CA LEU A 138 3.39 -11.98 5.55
C LEU A 138 3.31 -13.47 5.19
N SER A 139 4.13 -14.35 5.77
CA SER A 139 3.86 -15.79 5.71
C SER A 139 2.81 -16.21 6.74
N SER A 140 2.74 -15.51 7.87
CA SER A 140 1.82 -15.79 8.97
C SER A 140 0.34 -15.59 8.58
N TYR A 141 -0.51 -16.49 9.05
CA TYR A 141 -1.97 -16.38 8.99
C TYR A 141 -2.60 -16.64 10.36
N SER A 142 -2.07 -15.98 11.39
CA SER A 142 -2.66 -15.97 12.73
C SER A 142 -3.68 -14.83 12.88
N PRO A 143 -4.59 -14.86 13.88
CA PRO A 143 -5.56 -13.78 14.14
C PRO A 143 -4.95 -12.40 14.41
N LYS A 144 -3.62 -12.31 14.58
CA LYS A 144 -2.86 -11.07 14.79
C LYS A 144 -1.91 -10.77 13.63
N SER A 145 -2.02 -11.49 12.51
CA SER A 145 -1.16 -11.30 11.35
C SER A 145 -1.77 -10.27 10.39
N PHE A 146 -0.92 -9.59 9.65
CA PHE A 146 -1.35 -8.64 8.63
C PHE A 146 -2.29 -9.27 7.59
N ARG A 147 -1.97 -10.47 7.13
CA ARG A 147 -2.81 -11.21 6.17
C ARG A 147 -4.19 -11.53 6.70
N PHE A 148 -4.30 -11.88 7.98
CA PHE A 148 -5.61 -12.12 8.60
C PHE A 148 -6.45 -10.84 8.63
N TRP A 149 -5.87 -9.70 9.00
CA TRP A 149 -6.63 -8.44 8.95
C TRP A 149 -7.06 -8.05 7.53
N MET A 150 -6.23 -8.33 6.51
CA MET A 150 -6.63 -8.10 5.12
C MET A 150 -7.79 -9.03 4.70
N SER A 151 -7.81 -10.28 5.16
CA SER A 151 -8.93 -11.19 4.87
C SER A 151 -10.23 -10.75 5.55
N GLU A 152 -10.17 -10.14 6.74
CA GLU A 152 -11.35 -9.59 7.42
C GLU A 152 -12.01 -8.45 6.63
N VAL A 153 -11.21 -7.69 5.88
CA VAL A 153 -11.72 -6.69 4.93
C VAL A 153 -11.90 -7.23 3.52
N GLY A 154 -11.97 -8.55 3.36
CA GLY A 154 -12.34 -9.23 2.12
C GLY A 154 -11.28 -9.16 1.02
N LEU A 155 -10.02 -8.96 1.38
CA LEU A 155 -8.89 -8.99 0.45
C LEU A 155 -8.20 -10.36 0.51
N ILE A 156 -7.73 -10.83 -0.64
CA ILE A 156 -6.91 -12.03 -0.80
C ILE A 156 -5.49 -11.65 -1.21
N GLU A 157 -4.49 -12.39 -0.73
CA GLU A 157 -3.10 -12.19 -1.13
C GLU A 157 -2.85 -12.89 -2.48
N ALA A 158 -2.28 -12.14 -3.43
CA ALA A 158 -2.25 -12.54 -4.84
C ALA A 158 -1.37 -13.77 -5.11
N ILE A 159 -0.21 -13.87 -4.45
CA ILE A 159 0.73 -14.97 -4.64
C ILE A 159 0.21 -16.25 -3.99
N GLN A 160 -0.32 -16.18 -2.77
CA GLN A 160 -0.95 -17.27 -2.05
C GLN A 160 -2.20 -17.77 -2.75
N SER A 161 -2.92 -16.91 -3.47
CA SER A 161 -4.05 -17.32 -4.30
C SER A 161 -3.61 -18.20 -5.49
N LYS A 162 -2.46 -17.92 -6.11
CA LYS A 162 -1.93 -18.68 -7.26
C LYS A 162 -1.00 -19.83 -6.87
N HIS A 163 -0.27 -19.66 -5.78
CA HIS A 163 0.79 -20.53 -5.29
C HIS A 163 0.65 -20.71 -3.77
N PRO A 164 -0.39 -21.42 -3.30
CA PRO A 164 -0.62 -21.63 -1.87
C PRO A 164 0.61 -22.20 -1.16
N GLY A 165 1.01 -21.59 -0.03
CA GLY A 165 2.17 -22.02 0.75
C GLY A 165 3.53 -21.57 0.20
N SER A 166 3.57 -20.85 -0.93
CA SER A 166 4.81 -20.28 -1.46
C SER A 166 5.19 -19.01 -0.71
N HIS A 167 6.26 -19.06 0.07
CA HIS A 167 6.82 -17.92 0.79
C HIS A 167 8.26 -17.71 0.37
N GLN A 168 8.61 -16.49 -0.02
CA GLN A 168 9.97 -16.10 -0.36
C GLN A 168 10.26 -14.76 0.30
N ALA A 169 11.50 -14.56 0.74
CA ALA A 169 11.93 -13.26 1.23
C ALA A 169 11.84 -12.22 0.12
N THR A 170 11.27 -11.05 0.43
CA THR A 170 11.20 -9.90 -0.48
C THR A 170 12.24 -8.82 -0.15
N TYR A 171 12.95 -9.01 0.96
CA TYR A 171 14.07 -8.18 1.38
C TYR A 171 15.33 -9.04 1.54
N GLN A 172 16.40 -8.69 0.82
CA GLN A 172 17.61 -9.51 0.71
C GLN A 172 18.29 -9.80 2.05
N ARG A 173 18.20 -8.87 3.02
CA ARG A 173 18.80 -9.05 4.35
C ARG A 173 17.84 -9.71 5.35
N ASN A 174 16.68 -10.17 4.91
CA ASN A 174 15.78 -10.94 5.75
C ASN A 174 16.31 -12.36 5.95
N LEU A 175 16.89 -12.62 7.13
CA LEU A 175 17.41 -13.94 7.51
C LEU A 175 16.34 -14.97 7.89
N ARG A 176 15.07 -14.56 7.98
CA ARG A 176 13.95 -15.42 8.38
C ARG A 176 13.19 -16.03 7.21
N GLY A 177 13.42 -15.55 5.98
CA GLY A 177 12.89 -16.16 4.76
C GLY A 177 11.41 -15.86 4.45
N TYR A 178 10.72 -15.02 5.23
CA TYR A 178 9.33 -14.63 4.94
C TYR A 178 9.22 -13.37 4.08
N PRO A 179 8.14 -13.21 3.29
CA PRO A 179 7.87 -11.96 2.60
C PRO A 179 7.47 -10.86 3.58
N ILE A 180 7.92 -9.64 3.32
CA ILE A 180 7.42 -8.42 3.97
C ILE A 180 6.65 -7.53 2.99
N ASP A 181 6.75 -7.82 1.69
CA ASP A 181 6.04 -7.16 0.61
C ASP A 181 5.03 -8.11 -0.03
N CYS A 182 3.79 -7.64 -0.25
CA CYS A 182 2.75 -8.39 -0.95
C CYS A 182 1.82 -7.49 -1.74
N ILE A 183 1.05 -8.13 -2.63
CA ILE A 183 -0.11 -7.53 -3.28
C ILE A 183 -1.37 -8.24 -2.77
N PHE A 184 -2.31 -7.46 -2.28
CA PHE A 184 -3.64 -7.91 -1.91
C PHE A 184 -4.66 -7.37 -2.91
N ALA A 185 -5.72 -8.12 -3.18
CA ALA A 185 -6.80 -7.69 -4.06
C ALA A 185 -8.16 -8.19 -3.58
N THR A 186 -9.25 -7.53 -3.98
CA THR A 186 -10.58 -8.11 -3.81
C THR A 186 -10.79 -9.30 -4.78
N PRO A 187 -11.57 -10.33 -4.42
CA PRO A 187 -11.74 -11.54 -5.23
C PRO A 187 -12.28 -11.33 -6.66
N ASP A 188 -12.96 -10.20 -6.90
CA ASP A 188 -13.50 -9.82 -8.20
C ASP A 188 -12.45 -9.22 -9.15
N VAL A 189 -11.23 -8.93 -8.68
CA VAL A 189 -10.08 -8.56 -9.51
C VAL A 189 -9.39 -9.83 -9.99
N PRO A 190 -9.43 -10.18 -11.30
CA PRO A 190 -8.81 -11.39 -11.79
C PRO A 190 -7.27 -11.32 -11.68
N ILE A 191 -6.69 -12.23 -10.92
CA ILE A 191 -5.24 -12.41 -10.86
C ILE A 191 -4.85 -13.30 -12.05
N LEU A 192 -4.18 -12.74 -13.06
CA LEU A 192 -3.75 -13.51 -14.23
C LEU A 192 -2.47 -14.31 -13.94
N ALA A 193 -1.49 -13.65 -13.32
CA ALA A 193 -0.23 -14.21 -12.86
C ALA A 193 0.19 -13.54 -11.55
N ALA A 194 1.03 -14.22 -10.77
CA ALA A 194 1.61 -13.68 -9.54
C ALA A 194 2.96 -14.37 -9.29
N GLY A 195 3.92 -13.67 -8.70
CA GLY A 195 5.23 -14.22 -8.39
C GLY A 195 6.19 -13.15 -7.89
N TYR A 196 7.34 -13.61 -7.40
CA TYR A 196 8.46 -12.76 -7.03
C TYR A 196 9.55 -12.90 -8.10
N TYR A 197 10.22 -11.79 -8.42
CA TYR A 197 11.49 -11.87 -9.12
C TYR A 197 12.60 -12.24 -8.13
N PRO A 198 13.57 -13.06 -8.52
CA PRO A 198 14.81 -13.25 -7.79
C PRO A 198 15.51 -11.92 -7.49
N PHE A 199 16.26 -11.88 -6.39
CA PHE A 199 17.16 -10.78 -6.12
C PHE A 199 18.18 -10.66 -7.25
N ASP A 200 18.53 -9.42 -7.59
CA ASP A 200 19.54 -9.08 -8.60
C ASP A 200 19.18 -9.50 -10.05
N GLU A 201 17.96 -9.99 -10.30
CA GLU A 201 17.48 -10.23 -11.66
C GLU A 201 16.86 -8.96 -12.25
N HIS A 202 17.45 -8.48 -13.34
CA HIS A 202 16.94 -7.32 -14.07
C HIS A 202 15.86 -7.75 -15.06
N VAL A 203 14.64 -7.24 -14.89
CA VAL A 203 13.63 -7.31 -15.94
C VAL A 203 13.99 -6.29 -17.01
N ALA A 204 14.44 -6.76 -18.18
CA ALA A 204 14.56 -5.89 -19.34
C ALA A 204 13.17 -5.34 -19.66
N SER A 205 13.02 -4.01 -19.68
CA SER A 205 11.79 -3.37 -20.14
C SER A 205 11.53 -3.80 -21.58
N CYS A 206 10.45 -4.55 -21.79
CA CYS A 206 9.89 -4.85 -23.10
C CYS A 206 9.27 -3.60 -23.74
#